data_AF-A0A800N6U2-F1
#
_entry.id   AF-A0A800N6U2-F1
#
_cell.length_a   1.000
_cell.length_b   1.000
_cell.length_c   1.000
_cell.angle_alpha   90.00
_cell.angle_beta   90.00
_cell.angle_gamma   90.00
#
_symmetry.space_group_name_H-M   'P 1'
#
loop_
_entity.id
_entity.type
_entity.pdbx_description
1 polymer ?
#
loop_
_entity_poly.entity_id
_entity_poly.type
_entity_poly.pdbx_seq_one_letter_code
_entity_poly.pdbx_strand_id
1 'polypeptide(L)' 'MSSSTKEIEQLIGKEYDKGFVTNLESDTFLPGLDEDVIKALSAKKNEPSFMLEWRLKAYRHWLTMTPPEWAFVNF' A
#
# COMPACT_ATOMS: atom_id res chain seq x y z
N MET A 1 -45.27 -19.38 -19.62
CA MET A 1 -44.17 -18.40 -19.82
C MET A 1 -44.56 -17.11 -19.11
N SER A 2 -43.68 -16.52 -18.30
CA SER A 2 -43.80 -15.22 -17.60
C SER A 2 -43.92 -15.24 -16.07
N SER A 3 -43.32 -16.22 -15.38
CA SER A 3 -42.65 -15.85 -14.12
C SER A 3 -41.24 -15.36 -14.46
N SER A 4 -40.78 -14.37 -13.71
CA SER A 4 -39.38 -14.17 -13.34
C SER A 4 -38.57 -12.99 -13.84
N THR A 5 -38.97 -12.12 -14.78
CA THR A 5 -38.10 -10.96 -15.10
C THR A 5 -37.91 -10.04 -13.89
N LYS A 6 -39.00 -9.71 -13.19
CA LYS A 6 -38.96 -8.96 -11.91
C LYS A 6 -38.28 -9.73 -10.77
N GLU A 7 -38.42 -11.05 -10.73
CA GLU A 7 -37.85 -11.89 -9.66
C GLU A 7 -36.33 -12.06 -9.86
N ILE A 8 -35.89 -12.16 -11.12
CA ILE A 8 -34.49 -12.18 -11.53
C ILE A 8 -33.83 -10.83 -11.22
N GLU A 9 -34.48 -9.71 -11.55
CA GLU A 9 -33.99 -8.37 -11.18
C GLU A 9 -33.85 -8.21 -9.66
N GLN A 10 -34.81 -8.72 -8.87
CA GLN A 10 -34.73 -8.73 -7.42
C GLN A 10 -33.65 -9.65 -6.84
N LEU A 11 -33.31 -10.75 -7.53
CA LEU A 11 -32.23 -11.66 -7.14
C LEU A 11 -30.85 -11.10 -7.49
N ILE A 12 -30.72 -10.40 -8.63
CA ILE A 12 -29.47 -9.77 -9.07
C ILE A 12 -29.14 -8.51 -8.25
N GLY A 13 -30.16 -7.74 -7.84
CA GLY A 13 -29.99 -6.54 -7.01
C GLY A 13 -29.66 -6.81 -5.55
N LYS A 14 -29.66 -8.07 -5.10
CA LYS A 14 -29.19 -8.42 -3.75
C LYS A 14 -27.67 -8.34 -3.70
N GLU A 15 -27.18 -7.29 -3.05
CA GLU A 15 -25.77 -7.20 -2.66
C GLU A 15 -25.39 -8.43 -1.83
N TYR A 16 -24.20 -8.97 -2.08
CA TYR A 16 -23.74 -10.21 -1.47
C TYR A 16 -23.39 -9.97 0.01
N ASP A 17 -24.38 -10.16 0.90
CA ASP A 17 -24.27 -9.99 2.37
C ASP A 17 -23.20 -10.87 3.06
N LYS A 18 -22.54 -11.76 2.33
CA LYS A 18 -21.52 -12.69 2.87
C LYS A 18 -20.09 -12.23 2.55
N GLY A 19 -19.89 -10.95 2.25
CA GLY A 19 -18.56 -10.35 2.18
C GLY A 19 -17.93 -10.22 3.57
N PHE A 20 -16.71 -10.72 3.74
CA PHE A 20 -15.90 -10.41 4.92
C PHE A 20 -15.25 -9.04 4.74
N VAL A 21 -15.62 -8.06 5.55
CA VAL A 21 -14.96 -6.75 5.61
C VAL A 21 -14.26 -6.63 6.95
N THR A 22 -12.94 -6.44 6.90
CA THR A 22 -12.15 -6.14 8.09
C THR A 22 -11.67 -4.71 7.99
N ASN A 23 -12.14 -3.85 8.88
CA ASN A 23 -11.59 -2.51 9.03
C ASN A 23 -10.20 -2.63 9.66
N LEU A 24 -9.17 -2.35 8.88
CA LEU A 24 -7.80 -2.27 9.35
C LEU A 24 -7.47 -0.81 9.62
N GLU A 25 -6.92 -0.52 10.79
CA GLU A 25 -6.32 0.78 11.04
C GLU A 25 -5.02 0.88 10.24
N SER A 26 -5.01 1.77 9.25
CA SER A 26 -3.83 2.08 8.44
C SER A 26 -3.37 3.50 8.74
N ASP A 27 -2.12 3.64 9.17
CA ASP A 27 -1.47 4.93 9.28
C ASP A 27 -0.44 5.05 8.15
N THR A 28 -0.51 6.17 7.43
CA THR A 28 0.11 6.39 6.13
C THR A 28 0.98 7.64 6.18
N PHE A 29 2.09 7.61 5.46
CA PHE A 29 2.99 8.76 5.32
C PHE A 29 2.61 9.60 4.10
N LEU A 30 3.12 10.83 4.06
CA LEU A 30 2.97 11.68 2.87
C LEU A 30 3.58 11.01 1.63
N PRO A 31 3.05 11.32 0.42
CA PRO A 31 3.62 10.78 -0.81
C PRO A 31 5.06 11.26 -1.00
N GLY A 32 5.97 10.33 -1.24
CA GLY A 32 7.40 10.59 -1.37
C GLY A 32 8.23 9.90 -0.28
N LEU A 33 9.53 9.80 -0.52
CA LEU A 33 10.49 9.24 0.43
C LEU A 33 11.60 10.24 0.70
N ASP A 34 11.65 10.75 1.93
CA ASP A 34 12.70 11.64 2.44
C ASP A 34 13.32 11.08 3.74
N GLU A 35 14.37 11.74 4.24
CA GLU A 35 15.02 11.32 5.49
C GLU A 35 14.09 11.46 6.71
N ASP A 36 13.10 12.36 6.69
CA ASP A 36 12.22 12.61 7.82
C ASP A 36 11.13 11.53 7.92
N VAL A 37 10.61 11.04 6.80
CA VAL A 37 9.76 9.85 6.70
C VAL A 37 10.50 8.62 7.23
N ILE A 38 11.80 8.45 6.91
CA ILE A 38 12.60 7.33 7.41
C ILE A 38 12.76 7.41 8.93
N LYS A 39 13.03 8.59 9.49
CA LYS A 39 13.11 8.81 10.94
C LYS A 39 11.78 8.53 11.62
N ALA A 40 10.69 9.06 11.08
CA ALA A 40 9.34 8.85 11.60
C ALA A 40 8.94 7.37 11.58
N LEU A 41 9.27 6.64 10.49
CA LEU A 41 9.05 5.20 10.38
C LEU A 41 9.84 4.41 11.43
N SER A 42 11.11 4.76 11.63
CA SER A 42 11.99 4.10 12.59
C SER A 42 11.54 4.33 14.03
N ALA A 43 11.15 5.57 14.35
CA ALA A 43 10.57 5.92 15.65
C ALA A 43 9.26 5.17 15.91
N LYS A 44 8.36 5.11 14.92
CA LYS A 44 7.10 4.38 15.01
C LYS A 44 7.29 2.88 15.27
N LYS A 45 8.35 2.29 14.71
CA LYS A 45 8.71 0.88 14.90
C LYS A 45 9.54 0.61 16.16
N ASN A 46 9.87 1.65 16.92
CA ASN A 46 10.74 1.58 18.08
C ASN A 46 12.07 0.86 17.78
N GLU A 47 12.67 1.20 16.63
CA GLU A 47 13.92 0.59 16.17
C GLU A 47 15.13 1.12 16.96
N PRO A 48 16.17 0.28 17.16
CA PRO A 48 17.42 0.73 17.77
C PRO A 48 18.18 1.70 16.85
N SER A 49 19.02 2.57 17.44
CA SER A 49 19.73 3.65 16.73
C SER A 49 20.55 3.17 15.52
N PHE A 50 21.21 2.02 15.62
CA PHE A 50 22.00 1.46 14.52
C PHE A 50 21.14 1.13 13.29
N MET A 51 19.87 0.73 13.48
CA MET A 51 18.95 0.43 12.38
C MET A 51 18.55 1.72 11.66
N LEU A 52 18.29 2.79 12.40
CA LEU A 52 18.01 4.11 11.81
C LEU A 52 19.18 4.61 10.96
N GLU A 53 20.40 4.54 11.50
CA GLU A 53 21.62 4.93 10.77
C GLU A 53 21.82 4.10 9.51
N TRP A 54 21.57 2.79 9.59
CA TRP A 54 21.65 1.90 8.44
C TRP A 54 20.63 2.26 7.34
N ARG A 55 19.38 2.54 7.73
CA ARG A 55 18.33 3.00 6.80
C ARG A 55 18.69 4.32 6.13
N LEU A 56 19.20 5.29 6.89
CA LEU A 56 19.63 6.58 6.35
C LEU A 56 20.81 6.42 5.38
N LYS A 57 21.78 5.56 5.71
CA LYS A 57 22.90 5.25 4.80
C LYS A 57 22.41 4.59 3.51
N ALA A 58 21.47 3.65 3.60
CA ALA A 58 20.88 3.00 2.43
C ALA A 58 20.14 4.00 1.53
N TYR A 59 19.36 4.91 2.11
CA TYR A 59 18.67 5.97 1.36
C TYR A 59 19.65 6.89 0.63
N ARG A 60 20.69 7.36 1.31
CA ARG A 60 21.74 8.19 0.70
C ARG A 60 22.46 7.47 -0.44
N HIS A 61 22.73 6.19 -0.29
CA HIS A 61 23.33 5.39 -1.36
C HIS A 61 22.35 5.23 -2.54
N TRP A 62 21.08 4.93 -2.26
CA TRP A 62 20.05 4.79 -3.28
C TRP A 62 19.88 6.05 -4.13
N LEU A 63 19.98 7.25 -3.54
CA LEU A 63 19.96 8.52 -4.28
C LEU A 63 21.11 8.67 -5.29
N THR A 64 22.22 7.93 -5.12
CA THR A 64 23.35 7.94 -6.06
C THR A 64 23.24 6.88 -7.15
N MET A 65 22.26 5.98 -7.05
CA MET A 65 22.07 4.89 -8.01
C MET A 65 21.25 5.35 -9.20
N THR A 66 21.67 4.92 -10.38
CA THR A 66 20.87 5.06 -11.60
C THR A 66 19.88 3.89 -11.69
N PRO A 67 18.58 4.15 -11.97
CA PRO A 67 17.63 3.09 -12.24
C PRO A 67 18.14 2.18 -13.37
N PRO A 68 18.08 0.85 -13.23
CA PRO A 68 18.58 -0.05 -14.25
C PRO A 68 17.58 -0.19 -15.42
N GLU A 69 18.09 -0.30 -16.65
CA GLU A 69 17.30 -0.34 -17.88
C GLU A 69 17.12 -1.75 -18.48
N TRP A 70 17.55 -2.81 -17.78
CA TRP A 70 17.48 -4.17 -18.32
C TRP A 70 16.04 -4.69 -18.50
N ALA A 71 15.06 -4.09 -17.83
CA ALA A 71 13.67 -4.47 -17.94
C ALA A 71 13.02 -3.76 -19.14
N PHE A 72 12.25 -4.50 -19.95
CA PHE A 72 11.48 -3.92 -21.07
C PHE A 72 10.20 -3.24 -20.56
N VAL A 73 10.38 -2.16 -19.79
CA VAL A 73 9.30 -1.39 -19.18
C VAL A 73 9.50 0.08 -19.53
N ASN A 74 8.43 0.75 -19.96
CA ASN A 74 8.40 2.19 -20.19
C ASN A 74 7.57 2.84 -19.07
N PHE A 75 8.12 3.88 -18.44
CA PHE A 75 7.51 4.62 -17.33
C PHE A 75 7.09 6.03 -17.75
#